data_AF-A0A965V073-F1
#
_entry.id   AF-A0A965V073-F1
#
_cell.length_a   1.000
_cell.length_b   1.000
_cell.length_c   1.000
_cell.angle_alpha   90.00
_cell.angle_beta   90.00
_cell.angle_gamma   90.00
#
_symmetry.space_group_name_H-M   'P 1'
#
loop_
_entity.id
_entity.type
_entity.pdbx_description
1 polymer ?
#
loop_
_entity_poly.entity_id
_entity_poly.type
_entity_poly.pdbx_seq_one_letter_code
_entity_poly.pdbx_strand_id
1 'polypeptide(L)'
;MALETLKESWLQETLDKEENFPLVVIDYKVYAHSINNFAESAQDIVGDDEEALRKILRALWAYKLNRGIDSLPPHDFTAIVVDDNKGVFEEEDIKGYWRSLEAHKLGMPEYKGGRPAKPSLFPIVLEEGYKYLKSPGSTFYFFDKKYYEADDIAGKIARIQRTDPVLDRYVLLSTVDGDWQGLVSDEHHIVWCNTGPWLPRIRTEAEVCDYYLRKEKLNIKTARETYTVKVEVGDAGDNLLPGTPLRFFDLYDEDPVWGWTQAEEARLRSIIADTKPSNRPDHLERSRRYLRSLGMFLPEIPAPTEFDVISFSERAVRERVEARYPGYRGLNKKYCAGVSEQAELEKCAKMVQDDNEALKRIKELEEIKKTDPENHNPGLLKALKESRKDYKSSLIRFSQSYA
;
A
#
# COMPACT_ATOMS: atom_id res chain seq x y z
N MET A 1 17.71 -11.56 9.50
CA MET A 1 17.38 -12.68 8.59
C MET A 1 16.08 -13.43 8.91
N ALA A 2 15.67 -13.61 10.17
CA ALA A 2 14.59 -14.55 10.50
C ALA A 2 13.18 -14.13 10.02
N LEU A 3 12.64 -12.95 10.38
CA LEU A 3 11.19 -12.73 10.29
C LEU A 3 10.58 -12.63 8.87
N GLU A 4 11.23 -12.00 7.90
CA GLU A 4 10.67 -11.90 6.53
C GLU A 4 10.92 -13.17 5.70
N THR A 5 12.14 -13.71 5.76
CA THR A 5 12.45 -15.01 5.14
C THR A 5 11.54 -16.11 5.71
N LEU A 6 11.24 -16.09 7.01
CA LEU A 6 10.29 -17.03 7.62
C LEU A 6 8.84 -16.82 7.16
N LYS A 7 8.44 -15.62 6.72
CA LYS A 7 7.06 -15.34 6.26
C LYS A 7 6.86 -15.66 4.79
N GLU A 8 7.83 -15.30 3.95
CA GLU A 8 7.90 -15.80 2.58
C GLU A 8 7.97 -17.33 2.61
N SER A 9 8.76 -17.92 3.52
CA SER A 9 8.78 -19.37 3.77
C SER A 9 7.44 -19.90 4.27
N TRP A 10 6.75 -19.25 5.20
CA TRP A 10 5.45 -19.72 5.70
C TRP A 10 4.36 -19.72 4.62
N LEU A 11 4.22 -18.62 3.88
CA LEU A 11 3.24 -18.57 2.81
C LEU A 11 3.63 -19.56 1.71
N GLN A 12 4.91 -19.67 1.37
CA GLN A 12 5.39 -20.65 0.40
C GLN A 12 5.12 -22.09 0.86
N GLU A 13 5.47 -22.46 2.10
CA GLU A 13 5.16 -23.77 2.70
C GLU A 13 3.66 -24.06 2.72
N THR A 14 2.84 -23.01 2.83
CA THR A 14 1.39 -23.14 2.75
C THR A 14 0.95 -23.38 1.31
N LEU A 15 1.46 -22.63 0.35
CA LEU A 15 1.16 -22.76 -1.08
C LEU A 15 1.74 -24.04 -1.71
N ASP A 16 2.83 -24.59 -1.17
CA ASP A 16 3.48 -25.82 -1.64
C ASP A 16 2.70 -27.08 -1.28
N LYS A 17 1.69 -26.98 -0.40
CA LYS A 17 0.77 -28.09 -0.15
C LYS A 17 -0.04 -28.32 -1.42
N GLU A 18 -0.05 -29.55 -1.95
CA GLU A 18 -0.72 -29.91 -3.22
C GLU A 18 -2.20 -29.49 -3.29
N GLU A 19 -2.83 -29.23 -2.15
CA GLU A 19 -4.22 -28.80 -2.03
C GLU A 19 -4.43 -27.27 -2.18
N ASN A 20 -3.36 -26.45 -2.11
CA ASN A 20 -3.45 -24.99 -2.11
C ASN A 20 -3.12 -24.38 -3.48
N PHE A 21 -4.17 -24.17 -4.28
CA PHE A 21 -4.08 -23.53 -5.59
C PHE A 21 -4.60 -22.07 -5.56
N PRO A 22 -3.73 -21.05 -5.36
CA PRO A 22 -4.16 -19.70 -5.05
C PRO A 22 -4.88 -19.01 -6.21
N LEU A 23 -5.80 -18.10 -5.87
CA LEU A 23 -6.34 -17.11 -6.79
C LEU A 23 -5.50 -15.84 -6.70
N VAL A 24 -4.89 -15.43 -7.80
CA VAL A 24 -4.15 -14.16 -7.88
C VAL A 24 -5.02 -13.10 -8.55
N VAL A 25 -5.31 -12.03 -7.82
CA VAL A 25 -6.00 -10.86 -8.36
C VAL A 25 -4.96 -9.83 -8.76
N ILE A 26 -4.88 -9.52 -10.05
CA ILE A 26 -3.84 -8.66 -10.63
C ILE A 26 -4.46 -7.32 -11.00
N ASP A 27 -3.93 -6.24 -10.43
CA ASP A 27 -4.24 -4.88 -10.87
C ASP A 27 -3.52 -4.59 -12.20
N TYR A 28 -4.32 -4.47 -13.26
CA TYR A 28 -3.80 -4.26 -14.61
C TYR A 28 -3.04 -2.94 -14.76
N LYS A 29 -3.55 -1.84 -14.20
CA LYS A 29 -2.94 -0.52 -14.34
C LYS A 29 -1.63 -0.42 -13.57
N VAL A 30 -1.54 -1.09 -12.42
CA VAL A 30 -0.29 -1.21 -11.66
C VAL A 30 0.75 -2.03 -12.43
N TYR A 31 0.37 -3.17 -13.02
CA TYR A 31 1.29 -3.95 -13.85
C TYR A 31 1.76 -3.17 -15.09
N ALA A 32 0.86 -2.39 -15.71
CA ALA A 32 1.22 -1.53 -16.83
C ALA A 32 2.25 -0.46 -16.44
N HIS A 33 2.13 0.16 -15.26
CA HIS A 33 3.15 1.08 -14.74
C HIS A 33 4.49 0.40 -14.47
N SER A 34 4.46 -0.80 -13.89
CA SER A 34 5.66 -1.61 -13.69
C SER A 34 6.39 -1.88 -15.00
N ILE A 35 5.67 -2.25 -16.06
CA ILE A 35 6.24 -2.50 -17.39
C ILE A 35 6.70 -1.20 -18.06
N ASN A 36 5.98 -0.10 -17.85
CA ASN A 36 6.34 1.21 -18.41
C ASN A 36 7.72 1.69 -17.93
N ASN A 37 8.18 1.28 -16.74
CA ASN A 37 9.53 1.57 -16.27
C ASN A 37 10.65 0.98 -17.16
N PHE A 38 10.31 0.05 -18.06
CA PHE A 38 11.22 -0.56 -19.03
C PHE A 38 10.98 -0.04 -20.47
N ALA A 39 9.94 0.77 -20.70
CA ALA A 39 9.52 1.16 -22.04
C ALA A 39 10.54 2.09 -22.72
N GLU A 40 11.15 3.01 -21.96
CA GLU A 40 12.21 3.89 -22.49
C GLU A 40 13.44 3.08 -22.89
N SER A 41 13.93 2.18 -22.03
CA SER A 41 15.04 1.30 -22.37
C SER A 41 14.73 0.38 -23.55
N ALA A 42 13.48 -0.08 -23.69
CA ALA A 42 13.05 -0.84 -24.85
C ALA A 42 13.08 0.02 -26.13
N GLN A 43 12.67 1.28 -26.04
CA GLN A 43 12.72 2.24 -27.15
C GLN A 43 14.17 2.55 -27.54
N ASP A 44 15.07 2.75 -26.58
CA ASP A 44 16.50 3.00 -26.84
C ASP A 44 17.17 1.87 -27.64
N ILE A 45 16.74 0.61 -27.41
CA ILE A 45 17.27 -0.55 -28.12
C ILE A 45 16.84 -0.59 -29.59
N VAL A 46 15.60 -0.19 -29.88
CA VAL A 46 15.00 -0.34 -31.22
C VAL A 46 14.93 0.95 -32.02
N GLY A 47 15.19 2.10 -31.38
CA GLY A 47 15.02 3.43 -31.98
C GLY A 47 13.56 3.71 -32.35
N ASP A 48 13.36 4.13 -33.59
CA ASP A 48 12.04 4.51 -34.12
C ASP A 48 11.21 3.32 -34.65
N ASP A 49 11.70 2.07 -34.53
CA ASP A 49 10.94 0.88 -34.96
C ASP A 49 9.84 0.54 -33.93
N GLU A 50 8.66 1.13 -34.14
CA GLU A 50 7.48 0.91 -33.28
C GLU A 50 7.06 -0.56 -33.21
N GLU A 51 7.18 -1.33 -34.30
CA GLU A 51 6.79 -2.73 -34.31
C GLU A 51 7.76 -3.59 -33.51
N ALA A 52 9.06 -3.29 -33.56
CA ALA A 52 10.05 -3.88 -32.67
C ALA A 52 9.80 -3.51 -31.20
N LEU A 53 9.46 -2.25 -30.90
CA LEU A 53 9.08 -1.82 -29.56
C LEU A 53 7.88 -2.61 -29.03
N ARG A 54 6.81 -2.72 -29.82
CA ARG A 54 5.60 -3.49 -29.47
C ARG A 54 5.91 -4.95 -29.17
N LYS A 55 6.82 -5.58 -29.93
CA LYS A 55 7.28 -6.96 -29.66
C LYS A 55 7.98 -7.08 -28.30
N ILE A 56 8.83 -6.12 -27.94
CA ILE A 56 9.48 -6.09 -26.62
C ILE A 56 8.43 -5.89 -25.52
N LEU A 57 7.54 -4.92 -25.65
CA LEU A 57 6.48 -4.66 -24.67
C LEU A 57 5.56 -5.86 -24.47
N ARG A 58 5.21 -6.57 -25.53
CA ARG A 58 4.45 -7.83 -25.46
C ARG A 58 5.21 -8.93 -24.74
N ALA A 59 6.53 -9.03 -24.95
CA ALA A 59 7.37 -9.97 -24.23
C ALA A 59 7.49 -9.61 -22.74
N LEU A 60 7.56 -8.31 -22.38
CA LEU A 60 7.52 -7.86 -20.99
C LEU A 60 6.20 -8.23 -20.31
N TRP A 61 5.06 -8.02 -20.97
CA TRP A 61 3.74 -8.45 -20.47
C TRP A 61 3.66 -9.96 -20.28
N ALA A 62 4.08 -10.72 -21.29
CA ALA A 62 4.13 -12.17 -21.22
C ALA A 62 5.06 -12.66 -20.11
N TYR A 63 6.20 -12.01 -19.87
CA TYR A 63 7.05 -12.35 -18.73
C TYR A 63 6.33 -12.07 -17.41
N LYS A 64 5.85 -10.84 -17.23
CA LYS A 64 5.31 -10.35 -15.96
C LYS A 64 4.11 -11.17 -15.50
N LEU A 65 3.14 -11.40 -16.39
CA LEU A 65 1.93 -12.15 -16.06
C LEU A 65 2.23 -13.63 -15.75
N ASN A 66 3.11 -14.28 -16.52
CA ASN A 66 3.41 -15.70 -16.33
C ASN A 66 4.41 -15.98 -15.22
N ARG A 67 5.17 -14.97 -14.77
CA ARG A 67 6.03 -15.07 -13.59
C ARG A 67 5.21 -15.13 -12.30
N GLY A 68 4.04 -14.50 -12.28
CA GLY A 68 3.23 -14.35 -11.08
C GLY A 68 3.78 -13.31 -10.12
N ILE A 69 3.52 -13.49 -8.83
CA ILE A 69 3.93 -12.57 -7.77
C ILE A 69 5.46 -12.62 -7.59
N ASP A 70 6.13 -11.47 -7.74
CA ASP A 70 7.60 -11.37 -7.69
C ASP A 70 8.18 -11.78 -6.33
N SER A 71 7.45 -11.54 -5.23
CA SER A 71 7.87 -11.88 -3.87
C SER A 71 7.72 -13.35 -3.51
N LEU A 72 7.16 -14.16 -4.41
CA LEU A 72 7.03 -15.60 -4.24
C LEU A 72 7.85 -16.34 -5.29
N PRO A 73 8.44 -17.49 -4.95
CA PRO A 73 8.87 -18.48 -5.93
C PRO A 73 7.80 -18.72 -7.02
N PRO A 74 8.20 -18.99 -8.27
CA PRO A 74 7.24 -19.37 -9.31
C PRO A 74 6.42 -20.60 -8.86
N HIS A 75 5.10 -20.47 -8.91
CA HIS A 75 4.12 -21.50 -8.60
C HIS A 75 2.96 -21.39 -9.58
N ASP A 76 2.11 -22.41 -9.65
CA ASP A 76 0.91 -22.37 -10.47
C ASP A 76 -0.23 -21.65 -9.75
N PHE A 77 -1.01 -20.87 -10.49
CA PHE A 77 -2.12 -20.09 -9.95
C PHE A 77 -3.21 -19.84 -11.00
N THR A 78 -4.45 -19.62 -10.54
CA THR A 78 -5.48 -18.99 -11.39
C THR A 78 -5.37 -17.48 -11.22
N ALA A 79 -5.35 -16.73 -12.31
CA ALA A 79 -5.29 -15.27 -12.26
C ALA A 79 -6.52 -14.60 -12.86
N ILE A 80 -7.00 -13.58 -12.14
CA ILE A 80 -7.98 -12.61 -12.62
C ILE A 80 -7.28 -11.26 -12.72
N VAL A 81 -7.12 -10.78 -13.94
CA VAL A 81 -6.64 -9.44 -14.24
C VAL A 81 -7.83 -8.50 -14.22
N VAL A 82 -7.85 -7.57 -13.28
CA VAL A 82 -8.91 -6.58 -13.08
C VAL A 82 -8.47 -5.22 -13.59
N ASP A 83 -9.38 -4.47 -14.19
CA ASP A 83 -9.07 -3.19 -14.82
C ASP A 83 -10.15 -2.13 -14.61
N ASP A 84 -9.70 -0.89 -14.71
CA ASP A 84 -10.52 0.31 -14.73
C ASP A 84 -11.31 0.41 -16.03
N ASN A 85 -12.61 0.64 -15.94
CA ASN A 85 -13.44 0.92 -17.10
C ASN A 85 -14.27 2.19 -16.87
N LYS A 86 -13.69 3.33 -17.26
CA LYS A 86 -14.39 4.63 -17.24
C LYS A 86 -15.54 4.65 -18.24
N GLY A 87 -16.64 5.30 -17.88
CA GLY A 87 -17.72 5.61 -18.80
C GLY A 87 -17.98 7.11 -18.93
N VAL A 88 -19.01 7.44 -19.69
CA VAL A 88 -19.57 8.80 -19.79
C VAL A 88 -20.98 8.77 -19.20
N PHE A 89 -21.27 9.72 -18.32
CA PHE A 89 -22.60 9.97 -17.75
C PHE A 89 -23.26 11.09 -18.55
N GLU A 90 -24.06 10.72 -19.55
CA GLU A 90 -24.57 11.65 -20.57
C GLU A 90 -25.40 12.80 -19.98
N GLU A 91 -26.15 12.54 -18.90
CA GLU A 91 -26.99 13.56 -18.26
C GLU A 91 -26.19 14.68 -17.60
N GLU A 92 -24.98 14.39 -17.14
CA GLU A 92 -24.13 15.31 -16.39
C GLU A 92 -22.87 15.74 -17.16
N ASP A 93 -22.66 15.17 -18.36
CA ASP A 93 -21.43 15.30 -19.17
C ASP A 93 -20.13 14.97 -18.39
N ILE A 94 -20.20 13.97 -17.51
CA ILE A 94 -19.06 13.54 -16.68
C ILE A 94 -18.43 12.29 -17.29
N LYS A 95 -17.12 12.34 -17.52
CA LYS A 95 -16.34 11.15 -17.90
C LYS A 95 -15.58 10.63 -16.69
N GLY A 96 -15.86 9.40 -16.27
CA GLY A 96 -15.15 8.82 -15.13
C GLY A 96 -15.77 7.54 -14.60
N TYR A 97 -15.54 7.34 -13.30
CA TYR A 97 -16.09 6.23 -12.52
C TYR A 97 -17.36 6.68 -11.81
N TRP A 98 -18.06 5.76 -11.18
CA TRP A 98 -19.21 6.10 -10.35
C TRP A 98 -18.82 7.07 -9.22
N ARG A 99 -17.62 6.94 -8.63
CA ARG A 99 -17.07 7.91 -7.66
C ARG A 99 -16.96 9.32 -8.24
N SER A 100 -16.63 9.46 -9.54
CA SER A 100 -16.58 10.76 -10.21
C SER A 100 -17.96 11.43 -10.27
N LEU A 101 -19.00 10.66 -10.59
CA LEU A 101 -20.38 11.16 -10.60
C LEU A 101 -20.86 11.53 -9.18
N GLU A 102 -20.62 10.67 -8.20
CA GLU A 102 -21.07 10.92 -6.83
C GLU A 102 -20.33 12.11 -6.19
N ALA A 103 -19.04 12.28 -6.48
CA ALA A 103 -18.29 13.48 -6.05
C ALA A 103 -18.91 14.75 -6.64
N HIS A 104 -19.26 14.73 -7.92
CA HIS A 104 -19.91 15.86 -8.59
C HIS A 104 -21.26 16.21 -7.96
N LYS A 105 -22.13 15.22 -7.73
CA LYS A 105 -23.44 15.41 -7.07
C LYS A 105 -23.34 16.04 -5.68
N LEU A 106 -22.25 15.75 -4.97
CA LEU A 106 -21.97 16.29 -3.64
C LEU A 106 -21.27 17.66 -3.67
N GLY A 107 -20.99 18.22 -4.85
CA GLY A 107 -20.26 19.48 -4.99
C GLY A 107 -18.80 19.37 -4.51
N MET A 108 -18.23 18.17 -4.51
CA MET A 108 -16.85 17.92 -4.11
C MET A 108 -15.88 18.29 -5.25
N PRO A 109 -14.59 18.48 -4.94
CA PRO A 109 -13.55 18.56 -5.97
C PRO A 109 -13.59 17.35 -6.92
N GLU A 110 -13.14 17.54 -8.16
CA GLU A 110 -13.13 16.48 -9.17
C GLU A 110 -12.31 15.27 -8.66
N TYR A 111 -12.99 14.12 -8.54
CA TYR A 111 -12.36 12.87 -8.12
C TYR A 111 -11.20 12.51 -9.05
N LYS A 112 -10.00 12.30 -8.48
CA LYS A 112 -8.75 12.03 -9.22
C LYS A 112 -8.31 13.16 -10.19
N GLY A 113 -8.87 14.37 -10.08
CA GLY A 113 -8.59 15.51 -10.97
C GLY A 113 -7.15 16.04 -10.88
N GLY A 114 -6.45 15.82 -9.76
CA GLY A 114 -5.05 16.22 -9.58
C GLY A 114 -4.00 15.28 -10.17
N ARG A 115 -4.40 14.16 -10.81
CA ARG A 115 -3.46 13.15 -11.30
C ARG A 115 -2.68 13.66 -12.52
N PRO A 116 -1.35 13.43 -12.59
CA PRO A 116 -0.54 13.87 -13.71
C PRO A 116 -0.91 13.13 -15.00
N ALA A 117 -0.58 13.75 -16.14
CA ALA A 117 -0.67 13.11 -17.44
C ALA A 117 0.17 11.81 -17.48
N LYS A 118 -0.31 10.81 -18.22
CA LYS A 118 0.42 9.55 -18.38
C LYS A 118 1.69 9.76 -19.23
N PRO A 119 2.78 9.01 -18.97
CA PRO A 119 3.96 9.00 -19.83
C PRO A 119 3.61 8.70 -21.29
N SER A 120 4.39 9.22 -22.23
CA SER A 120 4.13 9.11 -23.68
C SER A 120 4.01 7.67 -24.18
N LEU A 121 4.82 6.75 -23.64
CA LEU A 121 4.79 5.32 -24.00
C LEU A 121 3.71 4.52 -23.24
N PHE A 122 3.03 5.11 -22.26
CA PHE A 122 2.04 4.39 -21.47
C PHE A 122 0.86 3.84 -22.30
N PRO A 123 0.31 4.56 -23.29
CA PRO A 123 -0.76 4.03 -24.15
C PRO A 123 -0.35 2.78 -24.93
N ILE A 124 0.87 2.73 -25.48
CA ILE A 124 1.36 1.56 -26.23
C ILE A 124 1.61 0.37 -25.31
N VAL A 125 2.07 0.62 -24.07
CA VAL A 125 2.20 -0.41 -23.02
C VAL A 125 0.84 -1.03 -22.69
N LEU A 126 -0.20 -0.20 -22.47
CA LEU A 126 -1.56 -0.71 -22.23
C LEU A 126 -2.07 -1.50 -23.44
N GLU A 127 -1.90 -0.98 -24.65
CA GLU A 127 -2.41 -1.65 -25.85
C GLU A 127 -1.83 -3.07 -26.02
N GLU A 128 -0.51 -3.23 -25.85
CA GLU A 128 0.12 -4.56 -25.98
C GLU A 128 -0.28 -5.51 -24.84
N GLY A 129 -0.56 -5.00 -23.65
CA GLY A 129 -1.09 -5.80 -22.54
C GLY A 129 -2.49 -6.34 -22.85
N TYR A 130 -3.39 -5.49 -23.37
CA TYR A 130 -4.71 -5.94 -23.81
C TYR A 130 -4.63 -6.95 -24.95
N LYS A 131 -3.76 -6.71 -25.94
CA LYS A 131 -3.54 -7.66 -27.05
C LYS A 131 -3.09 -9.03 -26.53
N TYR A 132 -2.21 -9.05 -25.53
CA TYR A 132 -1.77 -10.29 -24.90
C TYR A 132 -2.94 -11.00 -24.20
N LEU A 133 -3.64 -10.30 -23.31
CA LEU A 133 -4.74 -10.85 -22.51
C LEU A 133 -5.92 -11.34 -23.36
N LYS A 134 -6.24 -10.65 -24.45
CA LYS A 134 -7.33 -10.99 -25.37
C LYS A 134 -6.92 -11.94 -26.49
N SER A 135 -5.67 -12.39 -26.52
CA SER A 135 -5.22 -13.33 -27.54
C SER A 135 -5.87 -14.72 -27.34
N PRO A 136 -6.13 -15.49 -28.41
CA PRO A 136 -6.74 -16.82 -28.29
C PRO A 136 -5.96 -17.82 -27.43
N GLY A 137 -4.65 -17.59 -27.24
CA GLY A 137 -3.79 -18.43 -26.42
C GLY A 137 -3.63 -17.97 -24.97
N SER A 138 -4.28 -16.88 -24.58
CA SER A 138 -4.27 -16.38 -23.21
C SER A 138 -5.10 -17.27 -22.30
N THR A 139 -4.54 -17.59 -21.14
CA THR A 139 -5.15 -18.38 -20.07
C THR A 139 -5.47 -17.54 -18.84
N PHE A 140 -5.29 -16.21 -18.94
CA PHE A 140 -5.64 -15.26 -17.90
C PHE A 140 -7.08 -14.81 -18.06
N TYR A 141 -7.81 -14.77 -16.96
CA TYR A 141 -9.11 -14.13 -16.94
C TYR A 141 -8.94 -12.61 -16.93
N PHE A 142 -9.72 -11.92 -17.75
CA PHE A 142 -9.79 -10.47 -17.76
C PHE A 142 -11.21 -10.02 -17.36
N PHE A 143 -11.30 -9.14 -16.38
CA PHE A 143 -12.57 -8.66 -15.87
C PHE A 143 -12.54 -7.15 -15.70
N ASP A 144 -13.51 -6.48 -16.31
CA ASP A 144 -13.77 -5.06 -16.17
C ASP A 144 -15.29 -4.83 -16.07
N LYS A 145 -15.67 -3.70 -15.47
CA LYS A 145 -17.08 -3.29 -15.35
C LYS A 145 -17.20 -1.80 -15.59
N LYS A 146 -18.05 -1.41 -16.55
CA LYS A 146 -18.26 -0.01 -16.94
C LYS A 146 -18.64 0.84 -15.72
N TYR A 147 -17.97 1.97 -15.55
CA TYR A 147 -18.00 2.91 -14.43
C TYR A 147 -17.28 2.47 -13.16
N TYR A 148 -16.64 1.31 -13.13
CA TYR A 148 -15.96 0.79 -11.93
C TYR A 148 -14.44 0.83 -12.10
N GLU A 149 -13.78 0.86 -10.96
CA GLU A 149 -12.33 0.76 -10.82
C GLU A 149 -11.92 -0.70 -10.59
N ALA A 150 -10.65 -1.00 -10.86
CA ALA A 150 -10.05 -2.29 -10.50
C ALA A 150 -10.28 -2.61 -9.01
N ASP A 151 -10.23 -1.59 -8.16
CA ASP A 151 -10.44 -1.63 -6.71
C ASP A 151 -11.81 -2.19 -6.33
N ASP A 152 -12.86 -1.80 -7.05
CA ASP A 152 -14.23 -2.26 -6.78
C ASP A 152 -14.40 -3.75 -7.11
N ILE A 153 -13.72 -4.22 -8.15
CA ILE A 153 -13.73 -5.62 -8.57
C ILE A 153 -12.94 -6.47 -7.57
N ALA A 154 -11.76 -6.01 -7.14
CA ALA A 154 -11.00 -6.65 -6.06
C ALA A 154 -11.80 -6.71 -4.76
N GLY A 155 -12.50 -5.63 -4.41
CA GLY A 155 -13.43 -5.58 -3.29
C GLY A 155 -14.54 -6.63 -3.39
N LYS A 156 -15.14 -6.81 -4.57
CA LYS A 156 -16.16 -7.85 -4.80
C LYS A 156 -15.60 -9.26 -4.63
N ILE A 157 -14.41 -9.54 -5.17
CA ILE A 157 -13.74 -10.85 -5.02
C ILE A 157 -13.48 -11.13 -3.53
N ALA A 158 -12.94 -10.16 -2.80
CA ALA A 158 -12.70 -10.28 -1.37
C ALA A 158 -14.00 -10.49 -0.58
N ARG A 159 -15.10 -9.81 -0.93
CA ARG A 159 -16.42 -10.02 -0.31
C ARG A 159 -16.95 -11.44 -0.53
N ILE A 160 -16.82 -11.98 -1.75
CA ILE A 160 -17.20 -13.36 -2.04
C ILE A 160 -16.40 -14.32 -1.15
N GLN A 161 -15.09 -14.15 -1.07
CA GLN A 161 -14.22 -14.98 -0.23
C GLN A 161 -14.61 -14.93 1.27
N ARG A 162 -15.03 -13.76 1.75
CA ARG A 162 -15.43 -13.57 3.16
C ARG A 162 -16.80 -14.14 3.51
N THR A 163 -17.77 -13.99 2.62
CA THR A 163 -19.19 -14.20 2.96
C THR A 163 -19.73 -15.54 2.48
N ASP A 164 -19.29 -15.99 1.32
CA ASP A 164 -19.76 -17.21 0.65
C ASP A 164 -18.67 -17.69 -0.32
N PRO A 165 -17.54 -18.19 0.23
CA PRO A 165 -16.38 -18.57 -0.58
C PRO A 165 -16.75 -19.68 -1.55
N VAL A 166 -16.40 -19.48 -2.83
CA VAL A 166 -16.62 -20.48 -3.87
C VAL A 166 -15.67 -21.66 -3.70
N LEU A 167 -14.44 -21.39 -3.25
CA LEU A 167 -13.41 -22.36 -2.92
C LEU A 167 -12.67 -21.89 -1.66
N ASP A 168 -12.25 -22.82 -0.82
CA ASP A 168 -11.38 -22.53 0.31
C ASP A 168 -9.92 -22.49 -0.17
N ARG A 169 -9.45 -21.30 -0.53
CA ARG A 169 -8.09 -21.06 -1.02
C ARG A 169 -7.63 -19.63 -0.72
N TYR A 170 -6.32 -19.42 -0.81
CA TYR A 170 -5.75 -18.08 -0.71
C TYR A 170 -6.16 -17.18 -1.89
N VAL A 171 -6.51 -15.94 -1.56
CA VAL A 171 -6.67 -14.83 -2.51
C VAL A 171 -5.48 -13.89 -2.35
N LEU A 172 -4.63 -13.84 -3.36
CA LEU A 172 -3.41 -13.04 -3.38
C LEU A 172 -3.65 -11.76 -4.19
N LEU A 173 -3.68 -10.63 -3.48
CA LEU A 173 -3.91 -9.30 -4.02
C LEU A 173 -2.59 -8.72 -4.55
N SER A 174 -2.32 -8.90 -5.84
CA SER A 174 -1.04 -8.53 -6.47
C SER A 174 -1.07 -7.10 -7.00
N THR A 175 -0.68 -6.13 -6.16
CA THR A 175 -0.67 -4.70 -6.50
C THR A 175 0.36 -3.91 -5.67
N VAL A 176 0.53 -2.62 -5.96
CA VAL A 176 1.12 -1.61 -5.06
C VAL A 176 0.06 -0.65 -4.51
N ASP A 177 -1.19 -0.77 -4.95
CA ASP A 177 -2.27 0.09 -4.50
C ASP A 177 -2.55 -0.16 -3.01
N GLY A 178 -2.49 0.93 -2.25
CA GLY A 178 -2.66 0.90 -0.80
C GLY A 178 -4.09 0.62 -0.39
N ASP A 179 -5.06 0.88 -1.26
CA ASP A 179 -6.50 0.78 -0.96
C ASP A 179 -6.93 -0.68 -0.80
N TRP A 180 -6.23 -1.58 -1.48
CA TRP A 180 -6.43 -3.02 -1.38
C TRP A 180 -5.93 -3.59 -0.05
N GLN A 181 -5.11 -2.85 0.72
CA GLN A 181 -4.69 -3.31 2.04
C GLN A 181 -5.88 -3.44 3.00
N GLY A 182 -6.94 -2.65 2.84
CA GLY A 182 -8.15 -2.78 3.66
C GLY A 182 -8.99 -4.03 3.37
N LEU A 183 -8.66 -4.77 2.30
CA LEU A 183 -9.29 -6.04 1.96
C LEU A 183 -8.61 -7.25 2.61
N VAL A 184 -7.38 -7.07 3.13
CA VAL A 184 -6.59 -8.14 3.77
C VAL A 184 -7.35 -8.71 4.96
N SER A 185 -7.33 -10.04 5.09
CA SER A 185 -7.96 -10.73 6.20
C SER A 185 -7.35 -12.10 6.39
N ASP A 186 -6.71 -12.30 7.55
CA ASP A 186 -6.00 -13.53 7.87
C ASP A 186 -7.01 -14.68 8.06
N GLU A 187 -8.17 -14.38 8.65
CA GLU A 187 -9.31 -15.29 8.83
C GLU A 187 -9.86 -15.85 7.50
N HIS A 188 -9.80 -15.06 6.43
CA HIS A 188 -10.41 -15.41 5.14
C HIS A 188 -9.39 -15.70 4.04
N HIS A 189 -8.11 -15.88 4.40
CA HIS A 189 -7.01 -16.19 3.49
C HIS A 189 -6.79 -15.13 2.38
N ILE A 190 -7.04 -13.85 2.69
CA ILE A 190 -6.82 -12.74 1.75
C ILE A 190 -5.52 -12.03 2.13
N VAL A 191 -4.53 -12.06 1.24
CA VAL A 191 -3.18 -11.55 1.50
C VAL A 191 -2.80 -10.51 0.46
N TRP A 192 -2.16 -9.43 0.89
CA TRP A 192 -1.65 -8.41 -0.02
C TRP A 192 -0.20 -8.69 -0.43
N CYS A 193 0.05 -8.67 -1.73
CA CYS A 193 1.32 -9.04 -2.34
C CYS A 193 1.89 -7.84 -3.12
N ASN A 194 2.88 -7.18 -2.52
CA ASN A 194 3.52 -5.99 -3.05
C ASN A 194 4.21 -6.28 -4.39
N THR A 195 3.81 -5.59 -5.44
CA THR A 195 4.51 -5.64 -6.74
C THR A 195 5.55 -4.53 -6.89
N GLY A 196 5.88 -3.85 -5.80
CA GLY A 196 6.95 -2.85 -5.66
C GLY A 196 8.11 -3.35 -4.79
N PRO A 197 9.26 -2.66 -4.76
CA PRO A 197 10.47 -3.13 -4.09
C PRO A 197 10.42 -3.04 -2.55
N TRP A 198 9.35 -2.47 -1.98
CA TRP A 198 9.29 -2.10 -0.58
C TRP A 198 8.89 -3.25 0.35
N LEU A 199 9.59 -3.33 1.48
CA LEU A 199 9.32 -4.32 2.53
C LEU A 199 8.22 -3.85 3.50
N PRO A 200 7.41 -4.78 4.05
CA PRO A 200 7.34 -6.20 3.68
C PRO A 200 6.59 -6.39 2.36
N ARG A 201 6.99 -7.41 1.58
CA ARG A 201 6.40 -7.71 0.27
C ARG A 201 5.12 -8.54 0.33
N ILE A 202 4.92 -9.25 1.43
CA ILE A 202 3.69 -9.97 1.73
C ILE A 202 3.14 -9.35 3.00
N ARG A 203 1.84 -9.00 3.00
CA ARG A 203 1.18 -8.39 4.14
C ARG A 203 -0.05 -9.18 4.53
N THR A 204 -0.01 -9.72 5.74
CA THR A 204 -1.18 -10.15 6.49
C THR A 204 -1.73 -8.94 7.26
N GLU A 205 -2.84 -9.08 8.00
CA GLU A 205 -3.42 -7.97 8.76
C GLU A 205 -2.42 -7.31 9.70
N ALA A 206 -1.54 -8.10 10.31
CA ALA A 206 -0.50 -7.59 11.20
C ALA A 206 0.47 -6.62 10.49
N GLU A 207 0.87 -6.91 9.26
CA GLU A 207 1.74 -6.02 8.48
C GLU A 207 1.01 -4.79 7.97
N VAL A 208 -0.28 -4.90 7.65
CA VAL A 208 -1.10 -3.74 7.27
C VAL A 208 -1.19 -2.78 8.45
N CYS A 209 -1.56 -3.27 9.64
CA CYS A 209 -1.61 -2.45 10.86
C CYS A 209 -0.25 -1.82 11.19
N ASP A 210 0.84 -2.59 11.04
CA ASP A 210 2.19 -2.08 11.24
C ASP A 210 2.59 -1.00 10.22
N TYR A 211 2.20 -1.17 8.95
CA TYR A 211 2.44 -0.16 7.90
C TYR A 211 1.75 1.15 8.25
N TYR A 212 0.46 1.13 8.60
CA TYR A 212 -0.28 2.33 8.97
C TYR A 212 0.27 2.99 10.24
N LEU A 213 0.67 2.20 11.24
CA LEU A 213 1.32 2.73 12.43
C LEU A 213 2.63 3.44 12.09
N ARG A 214 3.50 2.83 11.28
CA ARG A 214 4.85 3.35 11.02
C ARG A 214 4.90 4.45 9.99
N LYS A 215 4.17 4.30 8.88
CA LYS A 215 4.20 5.22 7.73
C LYS A 215 3.17 6.32 7.86
N GLU A 216 1.92 5.93 8.10
CA GLU A 216 0.81 6.88 8.16
C GLU A 216 0.66 7.53 9.55
N LYS A 217 1.32 6.96 10.58
CA LYS A 217 1.21 7.38 11.98
C LYS A 217 -0.22 7.22 12.52
N LEU A 218 -0.92 6.21 12.01
CA LEU A 218 -2.31 5.92 12.32
C LEU A 218 -2.40 4.55 13.01
N ASN A 219 -3.05 4.52 14.16
CA ASN A 219 -3.18 3.30 14.96
C ASN A 219 -4.48 2.58 14.62
N ILE A 220 -4.42 1.67 13.65
CA ILE A 220 -5.53 0.79 13.27
C ILE A 220 -5.37 -0.59 13.90
N LYS A 221 -6.47 -1.23 14.26
CA LYS A 221 -6.50 -2.57 14.87
C LYS A 221 -6.74 -3.70 13.88
N THR A 222 -7.37 -3.39 12.75
CA THR A 222 -7.66 -4.34 11.68
C THR A 222 -7.39 -3.69 10.33
N ALA A 223 -7.20 -4.50 9.28
CA ALA A 223 -7.01 -3.97 7.93
C ALA A 223 -8.22 -3.12 7.46
N ARG A 224 -9.45 -3.51 7.81
CA ARG A 224 -10.67 -2.76 7.43
C ARG A 224 -10.67 -1.30 7.92
N GLU A 225 -10.07 -1.03 9.08
CA GLU A 225 -10.04 0.32 9.66
C GLU A 225 -9.26 1.33 8.80
N THR A 226 -8.49 0.87 7.81
CA THR A 226 -7.87 1.74 6.80
C THR A 226 -8.90 2.64 6.09
N TYR A 227 -10.10 2.13 5.78
CA TYR A 227 -11.14 2.90 5.12
C TYR A 227 -11.76 3.94 6.04
N THR A 228 -12.03 3.59 7.30
CA THR A 228 -12.58 4.54 8.28
C THR A 228 -11.59 5.66 8.59
N VAL A 229 -10.30 5.35 8.66
CA VAL A 229 -9.26 6.36 8.88
C VAL A 229 -9.16 7.32 7.70
N LYS A 230 -9.31 6.85 6.45
CA LYS A 230 -9.36 7.72 5.27
C LYS A 230 -10.53 8.72 5.30
N VAL A 231 -11.65 8.39 5.94
CA VAL A 231 -12.72 9.36 6.17
C VAL A 231 -12.23 10.51 7.05
N GLU A 232 -11.43 10.23 8.08
CA GLU A 232 -10.93 11.24 9.02
C GLU A 232 -9.85 12.13 8.41
N VAL A 233 -8.93 11.54 7.63
CA VAL A 233 -7.73 12.24 7.12
C VAL A 233 -7.82 12.66 5.66
N GLY A 234 -8.81 12.16 4.92
CA GLY A 234 -8.95 12.32 3.48
C GLY A 234 -7.99 11.44 2.68
N ASP A 235 -8.03 11.61 1.35
CA ASP A 235 -7.08 11.04 0.41
C ASP A 235 -6.72 12.09 -0.65
N ALA A 236 -5.56 12.72 -0.45
CA ALA A 236 -5.08 13.76 -1.34
C ALA A 236 -4.76 13.24 -2.76
N GLY A 237 -4.40 11.96 -2.91
CA GLY A 237 -4.08 11.36 -4.21
C GLY A 237 -5.32 11.26 -5.11
N ASP A 238 -6.48 11.17 -4.49
CA ASP A 238 -7.78 11.04 -5.13
C ASP A 238 -8.62 12.32 -5.06
N ASN A 239 -8.07 13.39 -4.51
CA ASN A 239 -8.74 14.68 -4.30
C ASN A 239 -9.96 14.57 -3.36
N LEU A 240 -9.89 13.66 -2.38
CA LEU A 240 -10.90 13.45 -1.37
C LEU A 240 -10.49 14.14 -0.06
N LEU A 241 -11.31 15.05 0.43
CA LEU A 241 -11.02 15.82 1.64
C LEU A 241 -11.40 15.05 2.92
N PRO A 242 -10.82 15.39 4.08
CA PRO A 242 -11.34 14.95 5.37
C PRO A 242 -12.86 15.13 5.48
N GLY A 243 -13.56 14.11 5.96
CA GLY A 243 -15.03 14.07 6.04
C GLY A 243 -15.74 13.56 4.78
N THR A 244 -14.99 13.18 3.74
CA THR A 244 -15.58 12.49 2.56
C THR A 244 -16.35 11.24 3.00
N PRO A 245 -17.57 10.99 2.48
CA PRO A 245 -18.37 9.83 2.87
C PRO A 245 -17.63 8.50 2.70
N LEU A 246 -17.80 7.58 3.66
CA LEU A 246 -17.11 6.28 3.69
C LEU A 246 -17.20 5.49 2.37
N ARG A 247 -18.34 5.57 1.67
CA ARG A 247 -18.56 4.89 0.39
C ARG A 247 -17.49 5.17 -0.68
N PHE A 248 -16.81 6.32 -0.63
CA PHE A 248 -15.71 6.61 -1.57
C PHE A 248 -14.45 5.77 -1.31
N PHE A 249 -14.28 5.26 -0.10
CA PHE A 249 -13.11 4.47 0.30
C PHE A 249 -13.45 2.99 0.49
N ASP A 250 -14.68 2.69 0.88
CA ASP A 250 -15.08 1.36 1.33
C ASP A 250 -15.12 0.36 0.18
N LEU A 251 -14.17 -0.57 0.20
CA LEU A 251 -14.16 -1.76 -0.66
C LEU A 251 -14.60 -3.01 0.13
N TYR A 252 -14.78 -2.88 1.45
CA TYR A 252 -15.12 -3.98 2.33
C TYR A 252 -16.59 -4.35 2.20
N ASP A 253 -17.48 -3.35 2.26
CA ASP A 253 -18.92 -3.48 2.04
C ASP A 253 -19.29 -3.04 0.62
N GLU A 254 -20.44 -3.52 0.12
CA GLU A 254 -20.92 -3.14 -1.21
C GLU A 254 -21.65 -1.80 -1.17
N ASP A 255 -21.40 -0.93 -2.16
CA ASP A 255 -22.12 0.33 -2.27
C ASP A 255 -23.61 0.08 -2.55
N PRO A 256 -24.53 0.72 -1.81
CA PRO A 256 -25.97 0.44 -1.91
C PRO A 256 -26.60 0.91 -3.23
N VAL A 257 -25.93 1.81 -3.98
CA VAL A 257 -26.40 2.33 -5.27
C VAL A 257 -25.67 1.63 -6.41
N TRP A 258 -24.36 1.44 -6.27
CA TRP A 258 -23.47 0.87 -7.28
C TRP A 258 -23.20 -0.61 -7.01
N GLY A 259 -24.28 -1.40 -7.07
CA GLY A 259 -24.26 -2.84 -6.83
C GLY A 259 -23.92 -3.69 -8.06
N TRP A 260 -23.82 -5.00 -7.82
CA TRP A 260 -23.58 -6.00 -8.86
C TRP A 260 -24.89 -6.68 -9.26
N THR A 261 -25.08 -6.88 -10.56
CA THR A 261 -26.19 -7.72 -11.04
C THR A 261 -25.89 -9.19 -10.77
N GLN A 262 -26.94 -10.00 -10.67
CA GLN A 262 -26.78 -11.45 -10.48
C GLN A 262 -25.96 -12.11 -11.60
N ALA A 263 -26.11 -11.65 -12.85
CA ALA A 263 -25.36 -12.19 -13.99
C ALA A 263 -23.86 -11.84 -13.92
N GLU A 264 -23.52 -10.61 -13.52
CA GLU A 264 -22.13 -10.19 -13.33
C GLU A 264 -21.46 -10.97 -12.20
N GLU A 265 -22.14 -11.13 -11.06
CA GLU A 265 -21.62 -11.91 -9.94
C GLU A 265 -21.48 -13.39 -10.30
N ALA A 266 -22.45 -13.99 -10.99
CA ALA A 266 -22.35 -15.37 -11.45
C ALA A 266 -21.15 -15.58 -12.39
N ARG A 267 -20.89 -14.64 -13.31
CA ARG A 267 -19.71 -14.67 -14.17
C ARG A 267 -18.43 -14.62 -13.33
N LEU A 268 -18.33 -13.69 -12.38
CA LEU A 268 -17.14 -13.57 -11.54
C LEU A 268 -16.92 -14.83 -10.68
N ARG A 269 -17.98 -15.37 -10.07
CA ARG A 269 -17.93 -16.63 -9.31
C ARG A 269 -17.48 -17.82 -10.15
N SER A 270 -17.92 -17.90 -11.41
CA SER A 270 -17.47 -18.97 -12.31
C SER A 270 -15.95 -18.93 -12.58
N ILE A 271 -15.37 -17.72 -12.61
CA ILE A 271 -13.93 -17.52 -12.75
C ILE A 271 -13.22 -17.91 -11.44
N ILE A 272 -13.76 -17.48 -10.29
CA ILE A 272 -13.24 -17.84 -8.96
C ILE A 272 -13.34 -19.36 -8.70
N ALA A 273 -14.26 -20.08 -9.35
CA ALA A 273 -14.35 -21.54 -9.26
C ALA A 273 -13.27 -22.27 -10.06
N ASP A 274 -12.59 -21.60 -11.00
CA ASP A 274 -11.57 -22.26 -11.83
C ASP A 274 -10.27 -22.49 -11.04
N THR A 275 -9.71 -23.68 -11.23
CA THR A 275 -8.45 -24.15 -10.65
C THR A 275 -7.42 -24.47 -11.73
N LYS A 276 -7.69 -24.09 -12.98
CA LYS A 276 -6.72 -24.21 -14.07
C LYS A 276 -5.61 -23.15 -13.92
N PRO A 277 -4.34 -23.53 -14.10
CA PRO A 277 -3.23 -22.57 -14.16
C PRO A 277 -3.40 -21.56 -15.29
N SER A 278 -3.32 -20.28 -14.93
CA SER A 278 -3.26 -19.17 -15.87
C SER A 278 -1.85 -18.96 -16.40
N ASN A 279 -0.82 -19.28 -15.62
CA ASN A 279 0.57 -19.16 -16.04
C ASN A 279 0.93 -20.20 -17.11
N ARG A 280 1.77 -19.77 -18.06
CA ARG A 280 2.26 -20.50 -19.23
C ARG A 280 3.79 -20.56 -19.17
N PRO A 281 4.39 -21.66 -18.68
CA PRO A 281 5.85 -21.77 -18.55
C PRO A 281 6.59 -21.56 -19.87
N ASP A 282 6.00 -21.99 -20.99
CA ASP A 282 6.54 -21.80 -22.33
C ASP A 282 6.56 -20.33 -22.76
N HIS A 283 5.53 -19.55 -22.41
CA HIS A 283 5.50 -18.11 -22.66
C HIS A 283 6.52 -17.38 -21.77
N LEU A 284 6.59 -17.73 -20.48
CA LEU A 284 7.55 -17.16 -19.54
C LEU A 284 8.99 -17.33 -20.05
N GLU A 285 9.35 -18.55 -20.40
CA GLU A 285 10.72 -18.88 -20.79
C GLU A 285 11.08 -18.31 -22.17
N ARG A 286 10.15 -18.30 -23.14
CA ARG A 286 10.38 -17.64 -24.44
C ARG A 286 10.60 -16.15 -24.28
N SER A 287 9.76 -15.47 -23.48
CA SER A 287 9.93 -14.05 -23.22
C SER A 287 11.23 -13.75 -22.48
N ARG A 288 11.59 -14.57 -21.49
CA ARG A 288 12.87 -14.45 -20.77
C ARG A 288 14.06 -14.49 -21.72
N ARG A 289 14.13 -15.49 -22.60
CA ARG A 289 15.23 -15.63 -23.56
C ARG A 289 15.27 -14.47 -24.55
N TYR A 290 14.11 -14.06 -25.08
CA TYR A 290 14.01 -12.96 -26.02
C TYR A 290 14.49 -11.65 -25.40
N LEU A 291 13.97 -11.28 -24.22
CA LEU A 291 14.37 -10.06 -23.50
C LEU A 291 15.87 -10.06 -23.20
N ARG A 292 16.41 -11.17 -22.66
CA ARG A 292 17.84 -11.28 -22.38
C ARG A 292 18.71 -11.19 -23.64
N SER A 293 18.25 -11.73 -24.78
CA SER A 293 19.00 -11.63 -26.04
C SER A 293 19.14 -10.19 -26.55
N LEU A 294 18.27 -9.29 -26.09
CA LEU A 294 18.31 -7.86 -26.37
C LEU A 294 19.07 -7.06 -25.29
N GLY A 295 19.60 -7.72 -24.26
CA GLY A 295 20.23 -7.05 -23.12
C GLY A 295 19.25 -6.39 -22.14
N MET A 296 17.95 -6.69 -22.23
CA MET A 296 16.94 -6.12 -21.34
C MET A 296 16.99 -6.76 -19.95
N PHE A 297 16.76 -5.94 -18.92
CA PHE A 297 16.39 -6.42 -17.60
C PHE A 297 14.98 -7.04 -17.64
N LEU A 298 14.76 -8.03 -16.77
CA LEU A 298 13.45 -8.66 -16.64
C LEU A 298 12.57 -7.81 -15.71
N PRO A 299 11.25 -7.72 -15.97
CA PRO A 299 10.33 -6.91 -15.17
C PRO A 299 9.96 -7.61 -13.85
N GLU A 300 10.97 -7.95 -13.06
CA GLU A 300 10.86 -8.59 -11.76
C GLU A 300 11.62 -7.80 -10.70
N ILE A 301 11.10 -7.82 -9.49
CA ILE A 301 11.79 -7.24 -8.35
C ILE A 301 12.79 -8.27 -7.81
N PRO A 302 14.08 -7.93 -7.70
CA PRO A 302 15.08 -8.84 -7.15
C PRO A 302 14.74 -9.20 -5.69
N ALA A 303 15.14 -10.38 -5.23
CA ALA A 303 15.00 -10.74 -3.82
C ALA A 303 15.69 -9.69 -2.92
N PRO A 304 15.12 -9.35 -1.75
CA PRO A 304 15.76 -8.40 -0.85
C PRO A 304 17.10 -8.96 -0.35
N THR A 305 18.11 -8.11 -0.27
CA THR A 305 19.39 -8.50 0.32
C THR A 305 19.27 -8.56 1.85
N GLU A 306 20.23 -9.23 2.51
CA GLU A 306 20.28 -9.23 3.98
C GLU A 306 20.35 -7.80 4.55
N PHE A 307 21.08 -6.91 3.87
CA PHE A 307 21.17 -5.50 4.23
C PHE A 307 19.81 -4.80 4.15
N ASP A 308 19.02 -5.05 3.11
CA ASP A 308 17.68 -4.46 2.96
C ASP A 308 16.76 -4.85 4.12
N VAL A 309 16.78 -6.13 4.51
CA VAL A 309 15.97 -6.67 5.60
C VAL A 309 16.39 -6.09 6.95
N ILE A 310 17.70 -5.98 7.22
CA ILE A 310 18.22 -5.38 8.46
C ILE A 310 17.85 -3.91 8.53
N SER A 311 18.15 -3.15 7.47
CA SER A 311 17.86 -1.72 7.35
C SER A 311 16.37 -1.43 7.54
N PHE A 312 15.51 -2.24 6.91
CA PHE A 312 14.07 -2.16 7.11
C PHE A 312 13.67 -2.43 8.57
N SER A 313 14.18 -3.50 9.17
CA SER A 313 13.84 -3.90 10.54
C SER A 313 14.23 -2.83 11.56
N GLU A 314 15.45 -2.32 11.48
CA GLU A 314 15.95 -1.24 12.35
C GLU A 314 15.14 0.04 12.20
N ARG A 315 14.86 0.42 10.95
CA ARG A 315 14.02 1.58 10.64
C ARG A 315 12.60 1.37 11.17
N ALA A 316 12.03 0.17 11.03
CA ALA A 316 10.68 -0.14 11.45
C ALA A 316 10.52 -0.05 12.97
N VAL A 317 11.48 -0.58 13.74
CA VAL A 317 11.50 -0.45 15.21
C VAL A 317 11.49 1.03 15.61
N ARG A 318 12.39 1.84 15.03
CA ARG A 318 12.45 3.28 15.30
C ARG A 318 11.14 3.98 14.96
N GLU A 319 10.56 3.70 13.78
CA GLU A 319 9.31 4.30 13.32
C GLU A 319 8.12 3.95 14.23
N ARG A 320 8.07 2.73 14.79
CA ARG A 320 7.03 2.30 15.76
C ARG A 320 7.12 3.06 17.06
N VAL A 321 8.34 3.19 17.60
CA VAL A 321 8.57 3.92 18.86
C VAL A 321 8.16 5.38 18.69
N GLU A 322 8.55 6.02 17.59
CA GLU A 322 8.12 7.39 17.27
C GLU A 322 6.60 7.52 17.12
N ALA A 323 5.94 6.55 16.48
CA ALA A 323 4.50 6.57 16.24
C ALA A 323 3.66 6.31 17.51
N ARG A 324 4.13 5.43 18.41
CA ARG A 324 3.46 5.16 19.70
C ARG A 324 3.48 6.37 20.62
N TYR A 325 4.44 7.26 20.45
CA TYR A 325 4.61 8.43 21.30
C TYR A 325 4.86 9.70 20.47
N PRO A 326 3.84 10.23 19.78
CA PRO A 326 3.98 11.41 18.91
C PRO A 326 4.41 12.67 19.67
N GLY A 327 4.31 12.66 21.01
CA GLY A 327 4.82 13.70 21.90
C GLY A 327 6.34 13.71 22.11
N TYR A 328 7.09 12.70 21.63
CA TYR A 328 8.54 12.64 21.76
C TYR A 328 9.19 13.77 20.93
N ARG A 329 9.72 14.78 21.62
CA ARG A 329 10.43 15.92 21.03
C ARG A 329 11.83 16.07 21.64
N GLY A 330 12.72 16.77 20.95
CA GLY A 330 14.04 17.14 21.47
C GLY A 330 14.90 15.95 21.92
N LEU A 331 15.48 16.03 23.12
CA LEU A 331 16.37 15.01 23.68
C LEU A 331 15.64 13.72 24.04
N ASN A 332 14.39 13.78 24.49
CA ASN A 332 13.59 12.59 24.76
C ASN A 332 13.43 11.72 23.52
N LYS A 333 13.26 12.34 22.34
CA LYS A 333 13.28 11.61 21.07
C LYS A 333 14.61 10.87 20.85
N LYS A 334 15.76 11.51 21.12
CA LYS A 334 17.08 10.92 20.90
C LYS A 334 17.28 9.64 21.72
N TYR A 335 16.85 9.65 22.97
CA TYR A 335 17.17 8.57 23.89
C TYR A 335 16.06 7.52 24.01
N CYS A 336 14.79 7.92 23.90
CA CYS A 336 13.68 6.98 23.95
C CYS A 336 13.46 6.26 22.62
N ALA A 337 14.01 6.75 21.49
CA ALA A 337 13.87 6.10 20.19
C ALA A 337 14.55 4.72 20.06
N GLY A 338 15.50 4.40 20.95
CA GLY A 338 16.19 3.10 20.97
C GLY A 338 15.59 2.08 21.95
N VAL A 339 14.59 2.50 22.73
CA VAL A 339 14.01 1.66 23.77
C VAL A 339 12.97 0.73 23.15
N SER A 340 13.13 -0.58 23.36
CA SER A 340 12.21 -1.60 22.85
C SER A 340 11.47 -2.36 23.95
N GLU A 341 11.95 -2.29 25.20
CA GLU A 341 11.30 -2.95 26.34
C GLU A 341 10.11 -2.13 26.86
N GLN A 342 8.97 -2.80 27.06
CA GLN A 342 7.72 -2.16 27.49
C GLN A 342 7.87 -1.39 28.81
N ALA A 343 8.59 -1.95 29.79
CA ALA A 343 8.83 -1.30 31.08
C ALA A 343 9.68 -0.03 30.97
N GLU A 344 10.57 0.03 29.99
CA GLU A 344 11.38 1.20 29.70
C GLU A 344 10.63 2.22 28.85
N LEU A 345 9.74 1.77 27.95
CA LEU A 345 8.82 2.63 27.21
C LEU A 345 7.87 3.40 28.14
N GLU A 346 7.35 2.76 29.19
CA GLU A 346 6.53 3.42 30.21
C GLU A 346 7.31 4.51 30.98
N LYS A 347 8.58 4.23 31.31
CA LYS A 347 9.47 5.25 31.90
C LYS A 347 9.67 6.40 30.93
N CYS A 348 9.95 6.12 29.66
CA CYS A 348 10.11 7.12 28.61
C CYS A 348 8.84 7.97 28.39
N ALA A 349 7.66 7.36 28.42
CA ALA A 349 6.37 8.06 28.33
C ALA A 349 6.19 9.05 29.48
N LYS A 350 6.45 8.61 30.72
CA LYS A 350 6.40 9.47 31.91
C LYS A 350 7.41 10.63 31.82
N MET A 351 8.62 10.35 31.36
CA MET A 351 9.67 11.36 31.19
C MET A 351 9.29 12.44 30.17
N VAL A 352 8.61 12.06 29.08
CA VAL A 352 8.11 13.03 28.11
C VAL A 352 6.99 13.90 28.66
N GLN A 353 6.13 13.32 29.50
CA GLN A 353 5.14 14.10 30.23
C GLN A 353 5.81 15.13 31.15
N ASP A 354 6.79 14.71 31.96
CA ASP A 354 7.54 15.59 32.86
C ASP A 354 8.27 16.73 32.11
N ASP A 355 8.87 16.41 30.96
CA ASP A 355 9.57 17.38 30.09
C ASP A 355 8.61 18.42 29.50
N ASN A 356 7.45 17.97 29.01
CA ASN A 356 6.41 18.86 28.49
C ASN A 356 5.82 19.75 29.58
N GLU A 357 5.59 19.23 30.79
CA GLU A 357 5.13 20.01 31.94
C GLU A 357 6.16 21.07 32.35
N ALA A 358 7.45 20.71 32.40
CA ALA A 358 8.53 21.65 32.70
C ALA A 358 8.65 22.76 31.65
N LEU A 359 8.60 22.43 30.35
CA LEU A 359 8.64 23.41 29.26
C LEU A 359 7.40 24.32 29.27
N LYS A 360 6.22 23.77 29.53
CA LYS A 360 4.98 24.55 29.67
C LYS A 360 5.11 25.55 30.82
N ARG A 361 5.60 25.13 31.99
CA ARG A 361 5.85 26.00 33.14
C ARG A 361 6.86 27.11 32.84
N ILE A 362 7.96 26.79 32.14
CA ILE A 362 8.94 27.80 31.71
C ILE A 362 8.28 28.82 30.77
N LYS A 363 7.49 28.37 29.79
CA LYS A 363 6.82 29.24 28.83
C LYS A 363 5.79 30.16 29.50
N GLU A 364 5.00 29.65 30.44
CA GLU A 364 4.06 30.44 31.24
C GLU A 364 4.77 31.53 32.05
N LEU A 365 5.88 31.18 32.72
CA LEU A 365 6.70 32.15 33.45
C LEU A 365 7.35 33.21 32.53
N GLU A 366 7.73 32.83 31.31
CA GLU A 366 8.26 33.76 30.31
C GLU A 366 7.19 34.73 29.78
N GLU A 367 5.96 34.26 29.57
CA GLU A 367 4.85 35.13 29.17
C GLU A 367 4.46 36.11 30.30
N ILE A 368 4.39 35.64 31.56
CA ILE A 368 4.16 36.52 32.73
C ILE A 368 5.24 37.60 32.80
N LYS A 369 6.50 37.24 32.53
CA LYS A 369 7.61 38.19 32.50
C LYS A 369 7.46 39.23 31.38
N LYS A 370 6.93 38.87 30.21
CA LYS A 370 6.69 39.82 29.10
C LYS A 370 5.59 40.82 29.43
N THR A 371 4.61 40.43 30.25
CA THR A 371 3.50 41.31 30.66
C THR A 371 3.86 42.26 31.80
N ASP A 372 5.07 42.16 32.38
CA ASP A 372 5.57 43.03 33.46
C ASP A 372 6.89 43.73 33.03
N PRO A 373 6.80 44.83 32.25
CA PRO A 373 7.97 45.47 31.65
C PRO A 373 8.90 46.19 32.64
N GLU A 374 8.46 46.46 33.88
CA GLU A 374 9.30 47.12 34.90
C GLU A 374 10.15 46.13 35.73
N ASN A 375 10.06 44.82 35.46
CA ASN A 375 11.12 43.84 35.70
C ASN A 375 11.72 43.81 37.14
N HIS A 376 10.89 43.85 38.18
CA HIS A 376 11.33 43.74 39.58
C HIS A 376 10.47 42.79 40.42
N ASN A 377 10.07 41.63 39.89
CA ASN A 377 9.63 40.53 40.74
C ASN A 377 10.78 39.51 40.92
N PRO A 378 11.64 39.67 41.97
CA PRO A 378 12.68 38.71 42.31
C PRO A 378 12.16 37.27 42.44
N GLY A 379 10.91 37.10 42.88
CA GLY A 379 10.25 35.80 42.99
C GLY A 379 10.06 35.13 41.64
N LEU A 380 9.62 35.88 40.62
CA LEU A 380 9.45 35.37 39.25
C LEU A 380 10.79 34.97 38.61
N LEU A 381 11.82 35.82 38.75
CA LEU A 381 13.15 35.52 38.23
C LEU A 381 13.80 34.32 38.93
N LYS A 382 13.58 34.17 40.25
CA LYS A 382 14.02 33.01 41.02
C LYS A 382 13.30 31.75 40.54
N ALA A 383 11.98 31.78 40.41
CA ALA A 383 11.17 30.66 39.92
C ALA A 383 11.55 30.23 38.50
N LEU A 384 11.86 31.18 37.60
CA LEU A 384 12.33 30.90 36.25
C LEU A 384 13.72 30.23 36.27
N LYS A 385 14.64 30.73 37.09
CA LYS A 385 15.99 30.14 37.24
C LYS A 385 15.93 28.73 37.83
N GLU A 386 15.09 28.51 38.84
CA GLU A 386 14.87 27.21 39.45
C GLU A 386 14.26 26.23 38.45
N SER A 387 13.19 26.62 37.74
CA SER A 387 12.55 25.77 36.73
C SER A 387 13.51 25.39 35.60
N ARG A 388 14.34 26.32 35.12
CA ARG A 388 15.39 26.02 34.12
C ARG A 388 16.50 25.11 34.67
N LYS A 389 16.87 25.27 35.94
CA LYS A 389 17.87 24.43 36.61
C LYS A 389 17.34 23.01 36.80
N ASP A 390 16.09 22.86 37.22
CA ASP A 390 15.43 21.57 37.40
C ASP A 390 15.29 20.85 36.06
N TYR A 391 14.85 21.57 35.02
CA TYR A 391 14.84 21.08 33.64
C TYR A 391 16.24 20.58 33.22
N LYS A 392 17.28 21.40 33.37
CA LYS A 392 18.66 21.00 33.01
C LYS A 392 19.18 19.82 33.85
N SER A 393 18.81 19.73 35.12
CA SER A 393 19.20 18.63 36.01
C SER A 393 18.48 17.33 35.67
N SER A 394 17.22 17.42 35.22
CA SER A 394 16.49 16.28 34.67
C SER A 394 17.16 15.76 33.40
N LEU A 395 17.62 16.64 32.51
CA LEU A 395 18.36 16.29 31.30
C LEU A 395 19.72 15.61 31.57
N ILE A 396 20.40 15.98 32.65
CA ILE A 396 21.68 15.32 33.03
C ILE A 396 21.42 13.91 33.57
N ARG A 397 20.47 13.78 34.50
CA ARG A 397 20.04 12.46 35.01
C ARG A 397 19.57 11.54 33.89
N PHE A 398 18.92 12.14 32.88
CA PHE A 398 18.55 11.48 31.64
C PHE A 398 19.78 10.86 30.97
N SER A 399 20.78 11.68 30.63
CA SER A 399 21.97 11.22 29.88
C SER A 399 22.75 10.12 30.61
N GLN A 400 22.68 10.08 31.94
CA GLN A 400 23.38 9.09 32.76
C GLN A 400 22.63 7.75 32.87
N SER A 401 21.32 7.73 32.62
CA SER A 401 20.51 6.51 32.75
C SER A 401 20.47 5.68 31.46
N TYR A 402 20.85 6.28 30.32
CA TYR A 402 20.73 5.70 28.98
C TYR A 402 21.98 5.88 28.11
N ALA A 403 23.13 6.23 28.71
CA ALA A 403 24.46 6.15 28.09
C ALA A 403 25.18 4.93 28.66
#